data_AF-A0A8J8JPX7-F1
#
_entry.id   AF-A0A8J8JPX7-F1
#
_cell.length_a   1.000
_cell.length_b   1.000
_cell.length_c   1.000
_cell.angle_alpha   90.00
_cell.angle_beta   90.00
_cell.angle_gamma   90.00
#
_symmetry.space_group_name_H-M   'P 1'
#
loop_
_entity.id
_entity.type
_entity.pdbx_description
1 polymer ?
#
loop_
_entity_poly.entity_id
_entity_poly.type
_entity_poly.pdbx_seq_one_letter_code
_entity_poly.pdbx_strand_id
1 'polypeptide(L)'
;MVSVTDVRPILDALAGATPTVREQLRTSRGKTAGENPSGDAQSAADLEIDRTLRDRLAALDGVGTFASEERDALEDVGEGYSVAVDPLDGSSNLRSNNTVGTVVGVYDGSLPASGRELVASAFVLYGPLVTMTAAVDGIVTRYVIDDGEIVDSDPVSFPTQGSICGFAGSTAEWSTPVRDVWSDLHRDAKLRYTGAMVADVNHLLVDGGLIGYPERAASPDGDLRLQYEANPIAHLVETAGGRSSTGRGSILEREPEDLHQHTPAYFGNAERVDALESALE
;
A
#
# COMPACT_ATOMS: atom_id res chain seq x y z
N MET A 1 -28.44 -14.32 -0.69
CA MET A 1 -27.16 -14.64 -0.04
C MET A 1 -26.18 -14.90 -1.16
N VAL A 2 -25.44 -13.88 -1.57
CA VAL A 2 -24.28 -14.08 -2.43
C VAL A 2 -23.28 -14.86 -1.57
N SER A 3 -22.76 -15.97 -2.08
CA SER A 3 -21.69 -16.70 -1.41
C SER A 3 -20.52 -15.75 -1.23
N VAL A 4 -20.00 -15.58 -0.01
CA VAL A 4 -18.70 -14.92 0.19
C VAL A 4 -17.70 -15.71 -0.65
N THR A 5 -17.17 -15.09 -1.70
CA THR A 5 -16.21 -15.74 -2.59
C THR A 5 -14.88 -15.83 -1.85
N ASP A 6 -14.20 -16.98 -1.94
CA ASP A 6 -12.88 -17.17 -1.33
C ASP A 6 -11.87 -16.19 -1.96
N VAL A 7 -11.13 -15.44 -1.13
CA VAL A 7 -10.08 -14.50 -1.59
C VAL A 7 -8.73 -15.20 -1.83
N ARG A 8 -8.58 -16.47 -1.43
CA ARG A 8 -7.34 -17.23 -1.64
C ARG A 8 -6.85 -17.29 -3.09
N PRO A 9 -7.71 -17.49 -4.11
CA PRO A 9 -7.26 -17.46 -5.51
C PRO A 9 -6.57 -16.15 -5.91
N ILE A 10 -6.97 -15.02 -5.32
CA ILE A 10 -6.31 -13.72 -5.54
C ILE A 10 -4.90 -13.76 -4.96
N LEU A 11 -4.73 -14.24 -3.73
CA LEU A 11 -3.40 -14.36 -3.09
C LEU A 11 -2.47 -15.32 -3.85
N ASP A 12 -3.00 -16.45 -4.31
CA ASP A 12 -2.26 -17.43 -5.11
C ASP A 12 -1.85 -16.84 -6.46
N ALA A 13 -2.72 -16.05 -7.10
CA ALA A 13 -2.41 -15.34 -8.34
C ALA A 13 -1.31 -14.29 -8.16
N LEU A 14 -1.30 -13.57 -7.02
CA LEU A 14 -0.23 -12.64 -6.67
C LEU A 14 1.09 -13.37 -6.46
N ALA A 15 1.09 -14.46 -5.67
CA ALA A 15 2.27 -15.28 -5.47
C ALA A 15 2.83 -15.78 -6.82
N GLY A 16 1.98 -16.39 -7.64
CA GLY A 16 2.35 -16.91 -8.96
C GLY A 16 2.77 -15.86 -9.98
N ALA A 17 2.47 -14.57 -9.76
CA ALA A 17 2.96 -13.47 -10.59
C ALA A 17 4.41 -13.07 -10.27
N THR A 18 4.88 -13.35 -9.05
CA THR A 18 6.16 -12.83 -8.56
C THR A 18 7.39 -13.19 -9.42
N PRO A 19 7.52 -14.38 -10.05
CA PRO A 19 8.70 -14.66 -10.90
C PRO A 19 8.73 -13.74 -12.13
N THR A 20 7.58 -13.51 -12.74
CA THR A 20 7.43 -12.62 -13.90
C THR A 20 7.73 -11.17 -13.50
N VAL A 21 7.16 -10.70 -12.39
CA VAL A 21 7.38 -9.33 -11.89
C VAL A 21 8.86 -9.11 -11.57
N ARG A 22 9.54 -10.06 -10.91
CA ARG A 22 10.99 -9.95 -10.64
C ARG A 22 11.82 -9.81 -11.91
N GLU A 23 11.47 -10.55 -12.96
CA GLU A 23 12.15 -10.45 -14.25
C GLU A 23 11.88 -9.10 -14.94
N GLN A 24 10.66 -8.58 -14.84
CA GLN A 24 10.29 -7.24 -15.33
C GLN A 24 11.06 -6.14 -14.61
N LEU A 25 11.14 -6.18 -13.27
CA LEU A 25 11.95 -5.26 -12.47
C LEU A 25 13.43 -5.27 -12.91
N ARG A 26 13.99 -6.45 -13.18
CA ARG A 26 15.39 -6.62 -13.61
C ARG A 26 15.63 -6.05 -15.01
N THR A 27 14.69 -6.23 -15.93
CA THR A 27 14.87 -5.91 -17.36
C THR A 27 14.41 -4.49 -17.73
N SER A 28 13.52 -3.89 -16.94
CA SER A 28 12.93 -2.58 -17.21
C SER A 28 13.51 -1.43 -16.38
N ARG A 29 14.50 -1.72 -15.53
CA ARG A 29 15.24 -0.73 -14.74
C ARG A 29 15.80 0.42 -15.60
N GLY A 30 15.32 1.63 -15.32
CA GLY A 30 15.79 2.87 -15.95
C GLY A 30 15.21 3.14 -17.35
N LYS A 31 14.19 2.41 -17.77
CA LYS A 31 13.45 2.64 -19.02
C LYS A 31 12.15 3.40 -18.74
N THR A 32 11.86 4.41 -19.58
CA THR A 32 10.62 5.20 -19.53
C THR A 32 9.73 4.80 -20.70
N ALA A 33 8.42 4.68 -20.48
CA ALA A 33 7.45 4.27 -21.48
C ALA A 33 6.39 5.35 -21.80
N GLY A 34 6.16 6.33 -20.91
CA GLY A 34 5.16 7.38 -21.11
C GLY A 34 4.96 8.29 -19.89
N GLU A 35 3.74 8.81 -19.73
CA GLU A 35 3.22 9.51 -18.55
C GLU A 35 1.92 8.81 -18.12
N ASN A 36 1.67 8.65 -16.80
CA ASN A 36 0.50 7.96 -16.26
C ASN A 36 -0.68 8.94 -15.98
N PRO A 37 -1.90 8.46 -15.60
CA PRO A 37 -3.06 9.32 -15.33
C PRO A 37 -2.83 10.41 -14.27
N SER A 38 -1.92 10.15 -13.33
CA SER A 38 -1.52 11.06 -12.25
C SER A 38 -0.50 12.11 -12.70
N GLY A 39 0.03 12.01 -13.93
CA GLY A 39 1.00 12.93 -14.51
C GLY A 39 2.48 12.60 -14.25
N ASP A 40 2.77 11.42 -13.68
CA ASP A 40 4.13 10.95 -13.42
C ASP A 40 4.75 10.28 -14.66
N ALA A 41 6.07 10.36 -14.81
CA ALA A 41 6.79 9.65 -15.87
C ALA A 41 6.66 8.14 -15.68
N GLN A 42 5.80 7.51 -16.46
CA GLN A 42 5.45 6.10 -16.38
C GLN A 42 6.65 5.24 -16.78
N SER A 43 7.16 4.42 -15.86
CA SER A 43 8.26 3.53 -16.19
C SER A 43 7.75 2.35 -17.02
N ALA A 44 8.65 1.78 -17.83
CA ALA A 44 8.31 0.56 -18.55
C ALA A 44 7.97 -0.60 -17.60
N ALA A 45 8.55 -0.59 -16.38
CA ALA A 45 8.28 -1.62 -15.39
C ALA A 45 6.84 -1.54 -14.87
N ASP A 46 6.34 -0.33 -14.58
CA ASP A 46 4.97 -0.15 -14.08
C ASP A 46 3.94 -0.73 -15.05
N LEU A 47 4.02 -0.34 -16.32
CA LEU A 47 3.12 -0.85 -17.39
C LEU A 47 3.22 -2.36 -17.62
N GLU A 48 4.42 -2.92 -17.49
CA GLU A 48 4.63 -4.36 -17.69
C GLU A 48 4.07 -5.16 -16.52
N ILE A 49 4.24 -4.67 -15.30
CA ILE A 49 3.74 -5.29 -14.08
C ILE A 49 2.22 -5.15 -13.98
N ASP A 50 1.69 -3.97 -14.28
CA ASP A 50 0.25 -3.71 -14.38
C ASP A 50 -0.44 -4.73 -15.31
N ARG A 51 0.08 -4.92 -16.54
CA ARG A 51 -0.48 -5.91 -17.47
C ARG A 51 -0.44 -7.32 -16.91
N THR A 52 0.68 -7.74 -16.31
CA THR A 52 0.82 -9.07 -15.70
C THR A 52 -0.22 -9.28 -14.60
N LEU A 53 -0.37 -8.33 -13.69
CA LEU A 53 -1.28 -8.42 -12.55
C LEU A 53 -2.73 -8.37 -13.02
N ARG A 54 -3.06 -7.43 -13.91
CA ARG A 54 -4.38 -7.32 -14.53
C ARG A 54 -4.78 -8.62 -15.19
N ASP A 55 -3.96 -9.20 -16.07
CA ASP A 55 -4.33 -10.40 -16.82
C ASP A 55 -4.52 -11.62 -15.92
N ARG A 56 -3.76 -11.73 -14.83
CA ARG A 56 -3.89 -12.82 -13.86
C ARG A 56 -5.13 -12.66 -12.99
N LEU A 57 -5.35 -11.46 -12.46
CA LEU A 57 -6.44 -11.18 -11.53
C LEU A 57 -7.81 -11.12 -12.23
N ALA A 58 -7.87 -10.49 -13.41
CA ALA A 58 -9.09 -10.40 -14.21
C ALA A 58 -9.54 -11.76 -14.79
N ALA A 59 -8.66 -12.76 -14.80
CA ALA A 59 -8.98 -14.11 -15.24
C ALA A 59 -9.56 -15.00 -14.11
N LEU A 60 -9.58 -14.52 -12.87
CA LEU A 60 -10.10 -15.27 -11.74
C LEU A 60 -11.63 -15.22 -11.69
N ASP A 61 -12.24 -16.38 -11.51
CA ASP A 61 -13.64 -16.45 -11.10
C ASP A 61 -13.80 -15.72 -9.75
N GLY A 62 -14.73 -14.76 -9.68
CA GLY A 62 -14.96 -13.99 -8.45
C GLY A 62 -14.32 -12.61 -8.41
N VAL A 63 -13.65 -12.17 -9.48
CA VAL A 63 -13.24 -10.77 -9.67
C VAL A 63 -14.20 -10.13 -10.67
N GLY A 64 -14.93 -9.11 -10.22
CA GLY A 64 -15.90 -8.39 -11.05
C GLY A 64 -15.35 -7.10 -11.64
N THR A 65 -14.51 -6.39 -10.89
CA THR A 65 -13.94 -5.12 -11.34
C THR A 65 -12.47 -5.06 -11.03
N PHE A 66 -11.68 -4.55 -11.98
CA PHE A 66 -10.25 -4.30 -11.81
C PHE A 66 -9.98 -2.79 -11.89
N ALA A 67 -9.19 -2.28 -10.96
CA ALA A 67 -8.70 -0.90 -10.93
C ALA A 67 -7.19 -0.91 -10.71
N SER A 68 -6.50 0.04 -11.31
CA SER A 68 -5.04 0.16 -11.17
C SER A 68 -4.63 1.63 -11.13
N GLU A 69 -3.57 1.92 -10.40
CA GLU A 69 -2.89 3.22 -10.43
C GLU A 69 -2.49 3.66 -11.84
N GLU A 70 -2.20 2.68 -12.71
CA GLU A 70 -1.69 2.90 -14.07
C GLU A 70 -2.80 3.00 -15.14
N ARG A 71 -4.08 3.05 -14.74
CA ARG A 71 -5.24 3.03 -15.64
C ARG A 71 -6.26 4.09 -15.25
N ASP A 72 -6.76 4.86 -16.23
CA ASP A 72 -7.72 5.96 -16.01
C ASP A 72 -9.10 5.53 -15.48
N ALA A 73 -9.48 4.28 -15.69
CA ALA A 73 -10.86 3.82 -15.48
C ALA A 73 -10.92 2.40 -14.95
N LEU A 74 -12.03 2.12 -14.25
CA LEU A 74 -12.42 0.79 -13.82
C LEU A 74 -12.67 -0.11 -15.05
N GLU A 75 -12.18 -1.34 -14.97
CA GLU A 75 -12.47 -2.40 -15.94
C GLU A 75 -13.50 -3.38 -15.36
N ASP A 76 -14.61 -3.56 -16.08
CA ASP A 76 -15.52 -4.69 -15.87
C ASP A 76 -14.86 -5.97 -16.43
N VAL A 77 -14.61 -6.93 -15.55
CA VAL A 77 -13.88 -8.17 -15.86
C VAL A 77 -14.66 -9.43 -15.50
N GLY A 78 -15.85 -9.30 -14.91
CA GLY A 78 -16.66 -10.46 -14.51
C GLY A 78 -17.68 -10.15 -13.43
N GLU A 79 -17.94 -11.12 -12.56
CA GLU A 79 -18.80 -10.97 -11.38
C GLU A 79 -18.00 -11.29 -10.11
N GLY A 80 -18.17 -10.48 -9.06
CA GLY A 80 -17.54 -10.70 -7.76
C GLY A 80 -16.93 -9.42 -7.17
N TYR A 81 -15.78 -9.54 -6.52
CA TYR A 81 -15.12 -8.44 -5.82
C TYR A 81 -14.55 -7.39 -6.77
N SER A 82 -14.40 -6.17 -6.25
CA SER A 82 -13.55 -5.15 -6.89
C SER A 82 -12.12 -5.30 -6.38
N VAL A 83 -11.15 -5.34 -7.29
CA VAL A 83 -9.72 -5.44 -6.97
C VAL A 83 -9.00 -4.17 -7.43
N ALA A 84 -8.41 -3.44 -6.49
CA ALA A 84 -7.62 -2.24 -6.75
C ALA A 84 -6.13 -2.53 -6.53
N VAL A 85 -5.27 -2.12 -7.46
CA VAL A 85 -3.85 -2.47 -7.47
C VAL A 85 -2.97 -1.24 -7.66
N ASP A 86 -1.95 -1.10 -6.81
CA ASP A 86 -0.75 -0.35 -7.16
C ASP A 86 0.27 -1.38 -7.66
N PRO A 87 0.54 -1.42 -8.98
CA PRO A 87 1.39 -2.45 -9.55
C PRO A 87 2.84 -2.32 -9.07
N LEU A 88 3.33 -1.11 -8.83
CA LEU A 88 4.71 -0.85 -8.44
C LEU A 88 4.85 0.37 -7.52
N ASP A 89 4.63 0.15 -6.22
CA ASP A 89 4.98 1.11 -5.17
C ASP A 89 6.51 1.31 -5.12
N GLY A 90 6.92 2.57 -5.07
CA GLY A 90 8.32 2.96 -5.07
C GLY A 90 9.00 2.80 -6.42
N SER A 91 8.30 2.93 -7.55
CA SER A 91 8.91 2.87 -8.90
C SER A 91 10.20 3.70 -9.04
N SER A 92 10.29 4.86 -8.39
CA SER A 92 11.49 5.71 -8.33
C SER A 92 12.73 5.02 -7.72
N ASN A 93 12.52 4.07 -6.80
CA ASN A 93 13.56 3.26 -6.15
C ASN A 93 14.17 2.19 -7.07
N LEU A 94 13.53 1.86 -8.20
CA LEU A 94 14.05 0.85 -9.12
C LEU A 94 15.43 1.27 -9.67
N ARG A 95 15.62 2.56 -9.96
CA ARG A 95 16.90 3.09 -10.46
C ARG A 95 18.02 3.01 -9.43
N SER A 96 17.74 3.16 -8.14
CA SER A 96 18.74 3.02 -7.07
C SER A 96 18.97 1.57 -6.65
N ASN A 97 18.23 0.61 -7.24
CA ASN A 97 18.24 -0.80 -6.84
C ASN A 97 17.84 -0.95 -5.36
N ASN A 98 16.85 -0.16 -4.94
CA ASN A 98 16.27 -0.21 -3.62
C ASN A 98 14.97 -1.04 -3.66
N THR A 99 14.39 -1.30 -2.50
CA THR A 99 13.17 -2.10 -2.36
C THR A 99 11.96 -1.38 -2.97
N VAL A 100 11.10 -2.17 -3.60
CA VAL A 100 9.84 -1.78 -4.24
C VAL A 100 8.78 -2.84 -3.92
N GLY A 101 7.51 -2.59 -4.23
CA GLY A 101 6.45 -3.56 -3.99
C GLY A 101 5.23 -3.41 -4.86
N THR A 102 4.23 -4.23 -4.59
CA THR A 102 2.89 -4.18 -5.20
C THR A 102 1.88 -4.11 -4.06
N VAL A 103 0.83 -3.30 -4.19
CA VAL A 103 -0.25 -3.21 -3.20
C VAL A 103 -1.56 -3.66 -3.84
N VAL A 104 -2.39 -4.39 -3.09
CA VAL A 104 -3.67 -4.91 -3.54
C VAL A 104 -4.73 -4.74 -2.45
N GLY A 105 -5.87 -4.15 -2.82
CA GLY A 105 -7.09 -4.15 -2.03
C GLY A 105 -8.19 -4.95 -2.71
N VAL A 106 -8.92 -5.75 -1.94
CA VAL A 106 -10.09 -6.52 -2.40
C VAL A 106 -11.32 -6.04 -1.64
N TYR A 107 -12.28 -5.48 -2.37
CA TYR A 107 -13.46 -4.81 -1.84
C TYR A 107 -14.74 -5.61 -2.14
N ASP A 108 -15.61 -5.75 -1.13
CA ASP A 108 -17.01 -6.19 -1.28
C ASP A 108 -17.94 -5.00 -1.52
N GLY A 109 -17.51 -4.11 -2.41
CA GLY A 109 -18.20 -2.88 -2.78
C GLY A 109 -17.74 -2.38 -4.15
N SER A 110 -18.51 -1.49 -4.76
CA SER A 110 -18.15 -0.87 -6.03
C SER A 110 -17.16 0.26 -5.80
N LEU A 111 -16.06 0.27 -6.57
CA LEU A 111 -15.10 1.37 -6.50
C LEU A 111 -15.66 2.65 -7.13
N PRO A 112 -15.28 3.84 -6.64
CA PRO A 112 -14.44 4.05 -5.45
C PRO A 112 -15.21 3.70 -4.15
N ALA A 113 -14.54 2.99 -3.23
CA ALA A 113 -15.15 2.47 -2.00
C ALA A 113 -14.41 2.95 -0.74
N SER A 114 -15.15 3.03 0.38
CA SER A 114 -14.54 3.24 1.70
C SER A 114 -13.63 2.05 2.04
N GLY A 115 -12.58 2.29 2.83
CA GLY A 115 -11.72 1.22 3.32
C GLY A 115 -12.46 0.20 4.20
N ARG A 116 -13.65 0.52 4.71
CA ARG A 116 -14.54 -0.40 5.42
C ARG A 116 -15.10 -1.54 4.56
N GLU A 117 -15.10 -1.37 3.24
CA GLU A 117 -15.58 -2.38 2.29
C GLU A 117 -14.47 -3.40 1.95
N LEU A 118 -13.24 -3.24 2.49
CA LEU A 118 -12.16 -4.21 2.28
C LEU A 118 -12.46 -5.52 3.01
N VAL A 119 -12.42 -6.61 2.24
CA VAL A 119 -12.50 -7.99 2.76
C VAL A 119 -11.13 -8.67 2.80
N ALA A 120 -10.19 -8.17 1.99
CA ALA A 120 -8.79 -8.55 2.06
C ALA A 120 -7.89 -7.41 1.57
N SER A 121 -6.67 -7.36 2.07
CA SER A 121 -5.61 -6.52 1.49
C SER A 121 -4.27 -7.23 1.55
N ALA A 122 -3.36 -6.88 0.64
CA ALA A 122 -2.02 -7.43 0.62
C ALA A 122 -1.02 -6.41 0.08
N PHE A 123 0.24 -6.56 0.47
CA PHE A 123 1.34 -6.05 -0.32
C PHE A 123 2.40 -7.12 -0.54
N VAL A 124 3.04 -7.08 -1.70
CA VAL A 124 4.21 -7.89 -2.04
C VAL A 124 5.44 -7.00 -1.96
N LEU A 125 6.44 -7.42 -1.21
CA LEU A 125 7.73 -6.75 -1.07
C LEU A 125 8.78 -7.48 -1.91
N TYR A 126 9.38 -6.79 -2.88
CA TYR A 126 10.48 -7.33 -3.70
C TYR A 126 11.83 -6.97 -3.08
N GLY A 127 12.18 -7.64 -1.99
CA GLY A 127 13.44 -7.48 -1.27
C GLY A 127 14.47 -8.56 -1.59
N PRO A 128 15.44 -8.80 -0.69
CA PRO A 128 16.33 -9.97 -0.76
C PRO A 128 15.56 -11.29 -0.79
N LEU A 129 14.42 -11.33 -0.09
CA LEU A 129 13.37 -12.33 -0.22
C LEU A 129 12.15 -11.66 -0.85
N VAL A 130 11.35 -12.42 -1.58
CA VAL A 130 9.99 -11.99 -1.92
C VAL A 130 9.07 -12.40 -0.78
N THR A 131 8.36 -11.43 -0.23
CA THR A 131 7.36 -11.70 0.81
C THR A 131 6.06 -11.03 0.48
N MET A 132 4.94 -11.71 0.71
CA MET A 132 3.61 -11.12 0.65
C MET A 132 3.07 -11.02 2.07
N THR A 133 2.66 -9.83 2.52
CA THR A 133 1.92 -9.68 3.78
C THR A 133 0.47 -9.41 3.43
N ALA A 134 -0.45 -10.23 3.94
CA ALA A 134 -1.87 -10.14 3.62
C ALA A 134 -2.73 -10.15 4.88
N ALA A 135 -3.80 -9.35 4.87
CA ALA A 135 -4.85 -9.33 5.87
C ALA A 135 -6.12 -9.98 5.28
N VAL A 136 -6.57 -11.07 5.89
CA VAL A 136 -7.79 -11.82 5.51
C VAL A 136 -8.48 -12.30 6.78
N ASP A 137 -9.81 -12.20 6.85
CA ASP A 137 -10.62 -12.68 7.98
C ASP A 137 -10.13 -12.20 9.36
N GLY A 138 -9.63 -10.95 9.43
CA GLY A 138 -9.13 -10.35 10.67
C GLY A 138 -7.76 -10.85 11.12
N ILE A 139 -7.03 -11.58 10.27
CA ILE A 139 -5.68 -12.09 10.56
C ILE A 139 -4.70 -11.54 9.53
N VAL A 140 -3.54 -11.07 10.01
CA VAL A 140 -2.42 -10.71 9.13
C VAL A 140 -1.39 -11.82 9.11
N THR A 141 -1.03 -12.28 7.92
CA THR A 141 -0.01 -13.32 7.70
C THR A 141 1.03 -12.82 6.71
N ARG A 142 2.30 -13.07 7.02
CA ARG A 142 3.42 -12.86 6.09
C ARG A 142 3.82 -14.20 5.48
N TYR A 143 3.81 -14.25 4.16
CA TYR A 143 4.21 -15.40 3.35
C TYR A 143 5.58 -15.14 2.73
N VAL A 144 6.46 -16.14 2.75
CA VAL A 144 7.68 -16.15 1.95
C VAL A 144 7.35 -16.83 0.62
N ILE A 145 7.74 -16.19 -0.48
CA ILE A 145 7.47 -16.68 -1.83
C ILE A 145 8.78 -17.05 -2.52
N ASP A 146 8.84 -18.27 -3.05
CA ASP A 146 9.93 -18.76 -3.89
C ASP A 146 9.38 -19.32 -5.20
N ASP A 147 9.91 -18.82 -6.32
CA ASP A 147 9.47 -19.16 -7.69
C ASP A 147 7.94 -19.19 -7.92
N GLY A 148 7.22 -18.28 -7.26
CA GLY A 148 5.77 -18.14 -7.42
C GLY A 148 4.94 -18.97 -6.45
N GLU A 149 5.58 -19.75 -5.58
CA GLU A 149 4.94 -20.62 -4.61
C GLU A 149 5.17 -20.09 -3.18
N ILE A 150 4.16 -20.21 -2.32
CA ILE A 150 4.29 -19.92 -0.89
C ILE A 150 5.07 -21.06 -0.23
N VAL A 151 6.24 -20.75 0.31
CA VAL A 151 7.14 -21.75 0.93
C VAL A 151 7.20 -21.66 2.45
N ASP A 152 6.80 -20.52 3.02
CA ASP A 152 6.75 -20.31 4.46
C ASP A 152 5.69 -19.28 4.82
N SER A 153 5.22 -19.28 6.07
CA SER A 153 4.24 -18.32 6.56
C SER A 153 4.30 -18.10 8.06
N ASP A 154 4.21 -16.85 8.49
CA ASP A 154 4.17 -16.46 9.91
C ASP A 154 3.05 -15.45 10.18
N PRO A 155 2.36 -15.52 11.34
CA PRO A 155 1.41 -14.49 11.75
C PRO A 155 2.13 -13.17 12.04
N VAL A 156 1.48 -12.06 11.71
CA VAL A 156 1.96 -10.70 11.97
C VAL A 156 1.02 -10.02 12.97
N SER A 157 1.60 -9.49 14.04
CA SER A 157 0.91 -8.61 14.99
C SER A 157 1.70 -7.33 15.14
N PHE A 158 1.00 -6.21 15.21
CA PHE A 158 1.61 -4.90 15.37
C PHE A 158 2.30 -4.79 16.74
N PRO A 159 3.57 -4.34 16.81
CA PRO A 159 4.26 -4.18 18.08
C PRO A 159 3.53 -3.21 19.01
N THR A 160 3.38 -3.53 20.29
CA THR A 160 2.70 -2.64 21.26
C THR A 160 3.47 -1.34 21.51
N GLN A 161 4.78 -1.37 21.33
CA GLN A 161 5.66 -0.22 21.36
C GLN A 161 6.59 -0.29 20.17
N GLY A 162 7.05 0.88 19.73
CA GLY A 162 8.02 0.95 18.65
C GLY A 162 8.75 2.26 18.63
N SER A 163 9.87 2.28 17.91
CA SER A 163 10.85 3.37 17.96
C SER A 163 11.38 3.75 16.59
N ILE A 164 10.65 3.48 15.51
CA ILE A 164 10.98 4.07 14.21
C ILE A 164 10.13 5.31 13.93
N CYS A 165 10.69 6.24 13.18
CA CYS A 165 9.95 7.36 12.61
C CYS A 165 10.38 7.61 11.17
N GLY A 166 9.46 8.08 10.32
CA GLY A 166 9.77 8.33 8.91
C GLY A 166 8.67 9.08 8.20
N PHE A 167 8.92 10.34 7.83
CA PHE A 167 7.91 11.17 7.16
C PHE A 167 8.39 11.51 5.75
N ALA A 168 7.49 11.40 4.77
CA ALA A 168 7.77 11.69 3.36
C ALA A 168 7.92 13.19 3.09
N GLY A 169 8.73 13.50 2.08
CA GLY A 169 8.98 14.87 1.63
C GLY A 169 9.97 15.66 2.49
N SER A 170 10.17 16.92 2.12
CA SER A 170 11.09 17.82 2.83
C SER A 170 10.42 18.44 4.05
N THR A 171 11.17 18.53 5.17
CA THR A 171 10.67 19.18 6.39
C THR A 171 10.22 20.62 6.18
N ALA A 172 10.77 21.29 5.15
CA ALA A 172 10.42 22.65 4.76
C ALA A 172 9.01 22.78 4.15
N GLU A 173 8.46 21.69 3.60
CA GLU A 173 7.16 21.65 2.94
C GLU A 173 6.02 21.30 3.91
N TRP A 174 6.36 20.80 5.10
CA TRP A 174 5.38 20.42 6.11
C TRP A 174 4.83 21.64 6.86
N SER A 175 3.59 21.50 7.33
CA SER A 175 3.03 22.42 8.32
C SER A 175 3.85 22.39 9.61
N THR A 176 3.81 23.49 10.38
CA THR A 176 4.50 23.56 11.68
C THR A 176 4.11 22.41 12.61
N PRO A 177 2.81 22.06 12.77
CA PRO A 177 2.40 20.92 13.60
C PRO A 177 3.04 19.58 13.20
N VAL A 178 3.02 19.24 11.90
CA VAL A 178 3.63 18.00 11.39
C VAL A 178 5.14 17.98 11.68
N ARG A 179 5.81 19.12 11.47
CA ARG A 179 7.25 19.25 11.74
C ARG A 179 7.59 19.09 13.22
N ASP A 180 6.77 19.66 14.10
CA ASP A 180 6.97 19.59 15.54
C ASP A 180 6.79 18.15 16.05
N VAL A 181 5.72 17.46 15.61
CA VAL A 181 5.49 16.03 15.92
C VAL A 181 6.66 15.18 15.43
N TRP A 182 7.06 15.34 14.17
CA TRP A 182 8.21 14.59 13.64
C TRP A 182 9.49 14.89 14.42
N SER A 183 9.75 16.17 14.75
CA SER A 183 10.95 16.57 15.48
C SER A 183 10.99 15.99 16.89
N ASP A 184 9.85 15.92 17.58
CA ASP A 184 9.75 15.32 18.91
C ASP A 184 10.00 13.81 18.84
N LEU A 185 9.38 13.11 17.89
CA LEU A 185 9.58 11.67 17.70
C LEU A 185 11.04 11.34 17.32
N HIS A 186 11.62 12.12 16.42
CA HIS A 186 12.96 11.89 15.87
C HIS A 186 14.09 12.01 16.91
N ARG A 187 13.85 12.66 18.07
CA ARG A 187 14.85 12.73 19.15
C ARG A 187 15.19 11.35 19.72
N ASP A 188 14.19 10.47 19.82
CA ASP A 188 14.30 9.18 20.50
C ASP A 188 14.00 7.98 19.58
N ALA A 189 13.61 8.23 18.32
CA ALA A 189 13.28 7.20 17.34
C ALA A 189 14.34 7.10 16.21
N LYS A 190 14.57 5.88 15.74
CA LYS A 190 15.41 5.59 14.56
C LYS A 190 14.68 6.05 13.29
N LEU A 191 15.33 6.90 12.50
CA LEU A 191 14.80 7.29 11.21
C LEU A 191 14.74 6.08 10.25
N ARG A 192 13.57 5.89 9.62
CA ARG A 192 13.30 4.90 8.58
C ARG A 192 12.44 5.55 7.52
N TYR A 193 13.03 5.85 6.37
CA TYR A 193 12.30 6.30 5.20
C TYR A 193 13.05 5.81 3.96
N THR A 194 12.41 4.92 3.22
CA THR A 194 12.98 4.25 2.05
C THR A 194 12.49 4.87 0.76
N GLY A 195 11.40 5.64 0.81
CA GLY A 195 10.76 6.21 -0.39
C GLY A 195 9.88 5.22 -1.15
N ALA A 196 9.53 4.08 -0.52
CA ALA A 196 8.53 3.14 -0.99
C ALA A 196 7.62 2.78 0.20
N MET A 197 6.32 3.06 0.10
CA MET A 197 5.38 2.90 1.20
C MET A 197 5.38 1.46 1.73
N VAL A 198 5.39 0.46 0.87
CA VAL A 198 5.38 -0.95 1.28
C VAL A 198 6.61 -1.33 2.10
N ALA A 199 7.77 -0.75 1.78
CA ALA A 199 9.01 -1.01 2.53
C ALA A 199 9.00 -0.28 3.88
N ASP A 200 8.48 0.95 3.92
CA ASP A 200 8.34 1.72 5.16
C ASP A 200 7.31 1.10 6.12
N VAL A 201 6.17 0.65 5.61
CA VAL A 201 5.15 -0.10 6.36
C VAL A 201 5.69 -1.45 6.81
N ASN A 202 6.46 -2.16 5.98
CA ASN A 202 7.06 -3.43 6.37
C ASN A 202 8.02 -3.26 7.56
N HIS A 203 8.80 -2.17 7.60
CA HIS A 203 9.57 -1.81 8.80
C HIS A 203 8.66 -1.53 9.99
N LEU A 204 7.58 -0.78 9.79
CA LEU A 204 6.63 -0.44 10.83
C LEU A 204 5.99 -1.69 11.47
N LEU A 205 5.60 -2.68 10.67
CA LEU A 205 5.02 -3.94 11.16
C LEU A 205 5.99 -4.78 12.02
N VAL A 206 7.30 -4.53 11.92
CA VAL A 206 8.33 -5.26 12.68
C VAL A 206 8.78 -4.48 13.90
N ASP A 207 9.10 -3.20 13.73
CA ASP A 207 9.76 -2.40 14.76
C ASP A 207 8.78 -1.48 15.53
N GLY A 208 7.56 -1.29 15.00
CA GLY A 208 6.59 -0.30 15.46
C GLY A 208 7.12 1.14 15.36
N GLY A 209 6.26 2.12 15.59
CA GLY A 209 6.62 3.54 15.52
C GLY A 209 5.55 4.38 14.86
N LEU A 210 5.97 5.36 14.07
CA LEU A 210 5.08 6.18 13.25
C LEU A 210 5.74 6.54 11.92
N ILE A 211 5.13 6.15 10.81
CA ILE A 211 5.49 6.63 9.48
C ILE A 211 4.37 7.54 8.95
N GLY A 212 4.73 8.51 8.12
CA GLY A 212 3.79 9.52 7.63
C GLY A 212 4.06 9.97 6.20
N TYR A 213 2.99 10.25 5.48
CA TYR A 213 2.93 10.88 4.18
C TYR A 213 2.04 12.11 4.36
N PRO A 214 2.58 13.19 4.93
CA PRO A 214 1.80 14.37 5.29
C PRO A 214 1.36 15.14 4.04
N GLU A 215 0.37 16.02 4.22
CA GLU A 215 0.11 17.10 3.26
C GLU A 215 1.38 17.95 3.10
N ARG A 216 1.66 18.36 1.86
CA ARG A 216 2.82 19.20 1.51
C ARG A 216 2.37 20.40 0.71
N ALA A 217 3.15 21.48 0.72
CA ALA A 217 2.85 22.66 -0.10
C ALA A 217 2.68 22.35 -1.60
N ALA A 218 3.39 21.34 -2.12
CA ALA A 218 3.26 20.86 -3.49
C ALA A 218 2.13 19.84 -3.70
N SER A 219 1.70 19.16 -2.63
CA SER A 219 0.68 18.09 -2.63
C SER A 219 -0.29 18.31 -1.46
N PRO A 220 -1.20 19.31 -1.56
CA PRO A 220 -2.05 19.72 -0.44
C PRO A 220 -3.04 18.63 -0.02
N ASP A 221 -3.39 17.71 -0.92
CA ASP A 221 -4.28 16.58 -0.66
C ASP A 221 -3.52 15.30 -0.26
N GLY A 222 -2.20 15.39 -0.05
CA GLY A 222 -1.31 14.24 0.18
C GLY A 222 -0.79 13.60 -1.11
N ASP A 223 0.10 12.61 -0.96
CA ASP A 223 0.79 11.95 -2.09
C ASP A 223 0.26 10.54 -2.38
N LEU A 224 -0.38 9.88 -1.42
CA LEU A 224 -0.86 8.50 -1.60
C LEU A 224 -2.27 8.50 -2.16
N ARG A 225 -2.57 7.57 -3.06
CA ARG A 225 -3.91 7.36 -3.60
C ARG A 225 -4.73 6.46 -2.68
N LEU A 226 -5.99 6.83 -2.49
CA LEU A 226 -6.85 6.23 -1.48
C LEU A 226 -7.15 4.76 -1.77
N GLN A 227 -7.53 4.42 -3.01
CA GLN A 227 -8.11 3.11 -3.36
C GLN A 227 -7.10 1.96 -3.43
N TYR A 228 -5.88 2.24 -3.89
CA TYR A 228 -4.88 1.20 -4.16
C TYR A 228 -3.59 1.35 -3.34
N GLU A 229 -3.40 2.44 -2.57
CA GLU A 229 -2.29 2.57 -1.62
C GLU A 229 -2.80 2.69 -0.18
N ALA A 230 -3.51 3.77 0.16
CA ALA A 230 -3.80 4.12 1.55
C ALA A 230 -4.81 3.18 2.22
N ASN A 231 -5.95 2.87 1.58
CA ASN A 231 -6.96 1.97 2.15
C ASN A 231 -6.41 0.54 2.35
N PRO A 232 -5.76 -0.11 1.36
CA PRO A 232 -5.23 -1.47 1.55
C PRO A 232 -4.19 -1.56 2.68
N ILE A 233 -3.30 -0.58 2.77
CA ILE A 233 -2.29 -0.52 3.84
C ILE A 233 -2.94 -0.22 5.19
N ALA A 234 -3.90 0.71 5.25
CA ALA A 234 -4.64 1.00 6.47
C ALA A 234 -5.34 -0.24 7.01
N HIS A 235 -6.04 -0.99 6.14
CA HIS A 235 -6.73 -2.22 6.52
C HIS A 235 -5.75 -3.25 7.08
N LEU A 236 -4.58 -3.41 6.45
CA LEU A 236 -3.56 -4.34 6.91
C LEU A 236 -2.97 -3.92 8.27
N VAL A 237 -2.61 -2.64 8.42
CA VAL A 237 -2.04 -2.09 9.66
C VAL A 237 -3.02 -2.18 10.82
N GLU A 238 -4.29 -1.80 10.61
CA GLU A 238 -5.32 -1.87 11.65
C GLU A 238 -5.68 -3.31 12.00
N THR A 239 -5.74 -4.22 11.01
CA THR A 239 -5.94 -5.66 11.27
C THR A 239 -4.81 -6.25 12.10
N ALA A 240 -3.57 -5.79 11.91
CA ALA A 240 -2.44 -6.21 12.74
C ALA A 240 -2.50 -5.66 14.18
N GLY A 241 -3.37 -4.67 14.46
CA GLY A 241 -3.49 -4.00 15.77
C GLY A 241 -2.79 -2.63 15.84
N GLY A 242 -2.35 -2.07 14.71
CA GLY A 242 -1.89 -0.69 14.61
C GLY A 242 -3.03 0.31 14.43
N ARG A 243 -2.70 1.56 14.09
CA ARG A 243 -3.64 2.59 13.66
C ARG A 243 -3.22 3.21 12.33
N SER A 244 -4.20 3.56 11.52
CA SER A 244 -4.04 4.46 10.38
C SER A 244 -4.72 5.80 10.67
N SER A 245 -4.29 6.89 10.03
CA SER A 245 -4.96 8.18 10.12
C SER A 245 -4.68 9.07 8.91
N THR A 246 -5.64 9.93 8.56
CA THR A 246 -5.46 11.08 7.66
C THR A 246 -4.88 12.31 8.36
N GLY A 247 -4.59 12.19 9.67
CA GLY A 247 -4.31 13.30 10.58
C GLY A 247 -5.56 13.84 11.28
N ARG A 248 -6.76 13.39 10.87
CA ARG A 248 -8.05 13.80 11.44
C ARG A 248 -8.95 12.62 11.84
N GLY A 249 -8.46 11.39 11.70
CA GLY A 249 -9.21 10.15 11.90
C GLY A 249 -8.75 9.04 10.95
N SER A 250 -9.22 7.82 11.21
CA SER A 250 -8.82 6.61 10.45
C SER A 250 -9.03 6.76 8.95
N ILE A 251 -8.06 6.25 8.18
CA ILE A 251 -8.13 6.23 6.71
C ILE A 251 -9.30 5.37 6.24
N LEU A 252 -9.62 4.28 6.96
CA LEU A 252 -10.72 3.37 6.60
C LEU A 252 -12.10 4.05 6.66
N GLU A 253 -12.24 5.11 7.47
CA GLU A 253 -13.46 5.89 7.62
C GLU A 253 -13.65 6.95 6.54
N ARG A 254 -12.64 7.17 5.69
CA ARG A 254 -12.70 8.21 4.65
C ARG A 254 -13.66 7.77 3.55
N GLU A 255 -14.71 8.56 3.34
CA GLU A 255 -15.60 8.41 2.18
C GLU A 255 -14.87 8.88 0.92
N PRO A 256 -14.80 8.05 -0.13
CA PRO A 256 -14.08 8.42 -1.33
C PRO A 256 -14.92 9.29 -2.26
N GLU A 257 -14.26 10.21 -2.96
CA GLU A 257 -14.89 11.08 -3.95
C GLU A 257 -14.53 10.71 -5.39
N ASP A 258 -13.35 10.12 -5.59
CA ASP A 258 -12.80 9.77 -6.89
C ASP A 258 -11.94 8.50 -6.80
N LEU A 259 -11.78 7.79 -7.93
CA LEU A 259 -10.96 6.58 -8.01
C LEU A 259 -9.47 6.86 -7.70
N HIS A 260 -8.96 7.99 -8.19
CA HIS A 260 -7.56 8.41 -8.07
C HIS A 260 -7.38 9.48 -6.98
N GLN A 261 -8.32 9.56 -6.03
CA GLN A 261 -8.27 10.53 -4.94
C GLN A 261 -6.99 10.36 -4.11
N HIS A 262 -6.28 11.46 -3.88
CA HIS A 262 -5.14 11.50 -2.96
C HIS A 262 -5.58 11.69 -1.51
N THR A 263 -4.75 11.23 -0.58
CA THR A 263 -4.94 11.43 0.86
C THR A 263 -3.60 11.57 1.57
N PRO A 264 -3.50 12.43 2.61
CA PRO A 264 -2.46 12.27 3.61
C PRO A 264 -2.67 10.95 4.35
N ALA A 265 -1.58 10.35 4.81
CA ALA A 265 -1.63 9.06 5.48
C ALA A 265 -0.57 8.94 6.56
N TYR A 266 -0.96 8.43 7.72
CA TYR A 266 -0.08 8.12 8.83
C TYR A 266 -0.40 6.73 9.34
N PHE A 267 0.65 5.95 9.62
CA PHE A 267 0.52 4.57 10.08
C PHE A 267 1.42 4.38 11.30
N GLY A 268 0.89 3.82 12.38
CA GLY A 268 1.70 3.67 13.59
C GLY A 268 1.03 3.02 14.78
N ASN A 269 1.75 3.06 15.90
CA ASN A 269 1.19 2.74 17.21
C ASN A 269 0.07 3.72 17.56
N ALA A 270 -0.99 3.20 18.20
CA ALA A 270 -2.16 4.00 18.57
C ALA A 270 -1.79 5.29 19.31
N GLU A 271 -0.97 5.21 20.36
CA GLU A 271 -0.54 6.37 21.15
C GLU A 271 0.18 7.44 20.30
N ARG A 272 0.93 7.04 19.27
CA ARG A 272 1.66 7.97 18.39
C ARG A 272 0.73 8.62 17.37
N VAL A 273 -0.24 7.87 16.86
CA VAL A 273 -1.28 8.40 15.96
C VAL A 273 -2.20 9.36 16.71
N ASP A 274 -2.62 9.03 17.92
CA ASP A 274 -3.48 9.89 18.74
C ASP A 274 -2.78 11.21 19.11
N ALA A 275 -1.49 11.14 19.45
CA ALA A 275 -0.68 12.33 19.72
C ALA A 275 -0.49 13.20 18.46
N LEU A 276 -0.33 12.57 17.29
CA LEU A 276 -0.29 13.26 16.01
C LEU A 276 -1.61 13.98 15.75
N GLU A 277 -2.75 13.27 15.79
CA GLU A 277 -4.07 13.86 15.55
C GLU A 277 -4.33 15.06 16.47
N SER A 278 -4.03 14.91 17.78
CA SER A 278 -4.19 15.98 18.77
C SER A 278 -3.33 17.22 18.45
N ALA A 279 -2.18 17.05 17.81
CA ALA A 279 -1.30 18.16 17.42
C ALA A 279 -1.77 18.84 16.12
N LEU A 280 -2.58 18.17 15.30
CA LEU A 280 -3.09 18.67 14.02
C LEU A 280 -4.46 19.36 14.14
N GLU A 281 -5.11 19.28 15.31
CA GLU A 281 -6.33 20.04 15.67
C GLU A 281 -6.08 21.55 15.79
#